data_AF-A0A919ZIM0-F1
#
_entry.id   AF-A0A919ZIM0-F1
#
_cell.length_a   1.000
_cell.length_b   1.000
_cell.length_c   1.000
_cell.angle_alpha   90.00
_cell.angle_beta   90.00
_cell.angle_gamma   90.00
#
_symmetry.space_group_name_H-M   'P 1'
#
loop_
_entity.id
_entity.type
_entity.pdbx_description
1 polymer ?
#
loop_
_entity_poly.entity_id
_entity_poly.type
_entity_poly.pdbx_seq_one_letter_code
_entity_poly.pdbx_strand_id
1 'polypeptide(L)'
;MTVLTSFMDGIKQEVQQEAGMTAEKGIVNGKEILYLKYEGDNPHQVIKWIDETSGAYYHIHDTKKSKLSKQDFLKIAEKFVH
;
A
#
# COMPACT_ATOMS: atom_id res chain seq x y z
N MET A 1 -9.86 -18.49 4.59
CA MET A 1 -8.70 -17.61 4.31
C MET A 1 -8.98 -16.97 2.96
N THR A 2 -9.13 -15.65 2.91
CA THR A 2 -9.46 -14.94 1.66
C THR A 2 -8.21 -14.24 1.17
N VAL A 3 -7.81 -14.51 -0.07
CA VAL A 3 -6.66 -13.86 -0.72
C VAL A 3 -7.19 -12.69 -1.53
N LEU A 4 -6.77 -11.48 -1.17
CA LEU A 4 -7.00 -10.30 -2.00
C LEU A 4 -5.96 -10.31 -3.12
N THR A 5 -6.42 -10.56 -4.34
CA THR A 5 -5.56 -10.45 -5.51
C THR A 5 -5.56 -9.00 -5.96
N SER A 6 -4.47 -8.27 -5.72
CA SER A 6 -4.25 -6.98 -6.35
C SER A 6 -3.45 -7.18 -7.62
N PHE A 7 -4.00 -6.71 -8.73
CA PHE A 7 -3.25 -6.57 -9.98
C PHE A 7 -2.66 -5.16 -9.98
N MET A 8 -1.36 -5.02 -9.79
CA MET A 8 -0.66 -3.78 -10.09
C MET A 8 0.08 -4.03 -11.39
N ASP A 9 -0.44 -3.44 -12.48
CA ASP A 9 0.13 -3.51 -13.83
C ASP A 9 0.63 -4.90 -14.28
N GLY A 10 -0.23 -5.92 -14.13
CA GLY A 10 0.02 -7.28 -14.62
C GLY A 10 0.82 -8.17 -13.67
N ILE A 11 1.34 -7.65 -12.56
CA ILE A 11 1.95 -8.45 -11.50
C ILE A 11 0.88 -8.81 -10.47
N LYS A 12 0.63 -10.11 -10.33
CA LYS A 12 -0.31 -10.64 -9.34
C LYS A 12 0.32 -10.54 -7.96
N GLN A 13 -0.15 -9.62 -7.13
CA GLN A 13 0.22 -9.60 -5.72
C GLN A 13 -0.91 -10.22 -4.90
N GLU A 14 -0.60 -11.34 -4.26
CA GLU A 14 -1.48 -11.96 -3.28
C GLU A 14 -1.25 -11.28 -1.93
N VAL A 15 -2.23 -10.46 -1.52
CA VAL A 15 -2.26 -9.92 -0.17
C VAL A 15 -3.17 -10.83 0.66
N GLN A 16 -2.61 -11.43 1.70
CA GLN A 16 -3.41 -12.17 2.66
C GLN A 16 -4.33 -11.17 3.37
N GLN A 17 -5.64 -11.35 3.21
CA GLN A 17 -6.60 -10.48 3.87
C GLN A 17 -6.68 -10.89 5.34
N GLU A 18 -6.11 -10.05 6.20
CA GLU A 18 -6.20 -10.20 7.65
C GLU A 18 -7.51 -9.58 8.17
N ALA A 19 -8.01 -10.09 9.29
CA ALA A 19 -9.18 -9.50 9.95
C ALA A 19 -8.84 -8.06 10.38
N GLY A 20 -9.67 -7.09 9.98
CA GLY A 20 -9.39 -5.67 10.21
C GLY A 20 -8.50 -5.00 9.15
N MET A 21 -8.15 -5.70 8.05
CA MET A 21 -7.43 -5.10 6.94
C MET A 21 -8.37 -4.49 5.91
N THR A 22 -8.16 -3.22 5.56
CA THR A 22 -8.73 -2.59 4.37
C THR A 22 -7.65 -2.38 3.31
N ALA A 23 -8.02 -2.59 2.06
CA ALA A 23 -7.16 -2.40 0.90
C ALA A 23 -7.84 -1.47 -0.09
N GLU A 24 -7.11 -0.46 -0.56
CA GLU A 24 -7.59 0.52 -1.52
C GLU A 24 -6.54 0.75 -2.61
N LYS A 25 -6.97 0.69 -3.86
CA LYS A 25 -6.14 1.09 -5.00
C LYS A 25 -6.20 2.60 -5.18
N GLY A 26 -5.09 3.20 -5.56
CA GLY A 26 -5.00 4.63 -5.83
C GLY A 26 -4.01 4.92 -6.95
N ILE A 27 -3.94 6.18 -7.36
CA ILE A 27 -2.96 6.67 -8.31
C ILE A 27 -2.16 7.79 -7.65
N VAL A 28 -0.83 7.70 -7.69
CA VAL A 28 0.10 8.69 -7.17
C VAL A 28 1.13 8.99 -8.24
N ASN A 29 1.26 10.26 -8.65
CA ASN A 29 2.14 10.69 -9.75
C ASN A 29 1.98 9.86 -11.04
N GLY A 30 0.76 9.43 -11.35
CA GLY A 30 0.46 8.60 -12.52
C GLY A 30 0.79 7.11 -12.37
N LYS A 31 1.33 6.67 -11.23
CA LYS A 31 1.58 5.25 -10.92
C LYS A 31 0.47 4.67 -10.06
N GLU A 32 0.10 3.41 -10.34
CA GLU A 32 -0.82 2.67 -9.49
C GLU A 32 -0.14 2.38 -8.14
N ILE A 33 -0.87 2.61 -7.07
CA ILE A 33 -0.46 2.28 -5.71
C ILE A 33 -1.52 1.39 -5.04
N LEU A 34 -1.09 0.56 -4.11
CA LEU A 34 -1.96 -0.16 -3.19
C LEU A 34 -1.75 0.36 -1.77
N TYR A 35 -2.76 1.00 -1.22
CA TYR A 35 -2.83 1.41 0.17
C TYR A 35 -3.50 0.31 1.00
N LEU A 36 -2.86 -0.07 2.10
CA LEU A 36 -3.35 -1.04 3.07
C LEU A 36 -3.42 -0.39 4.43
N LYS A 37 -4.55 -0.56 5.12
CA LYS A 37 -4.72 -0.16 6.51
C LYS A 37 -5.07 -1.38 7.33
N TYR A 38 -4.31 -1.62 8.37
CA TYR A 38 -4.53 -2.70 9.32
C TYR A 38 -5.09 -2.09 10.59
N GLU A 39 -6.23 -2.62 11.03
CA GLU A 39 -6.90 -2.27 12.28
C GLU A 39 -6.79 -3.44 13.28
N GLY A 40 -6.99 -3.19 14.57
CA GLY A 40 -6.93 -4.21 15.62
C GLY A 40 -5.73 -4.05 16.55
N ASP A 41 -5.13 -5.16 16.98
CA ASP A 41 -4.10 -5.16 18.03
C ASP A 41 -2.78 -4.56 17.58
N ASN A 42 -2.50 -4.48 16.28
CA ASN A 42 -1.28 -3.90 15.72
C ASN A 42 -1.58 -2.96 14.54
N PRO A 43 -2.23 -1.80 14.77
CA PRO A 43 -2.66 -0.96 13.69
C PRO A 43 -1.45 -0.40 12.94
N HIS A 44 -1.48 -0.43 11.61
CA HIS A 44 -0.41 0.10 10.77
C HIS A 44 -0.94 0.41 9.37
N GLN A 45 -0.19 1.22 8.62
CA GLN A 45 -0.53 1.59 7.25
C GLN A 45 0.63 1.21 6.33
N VAL A 46 0.33 0.72 5.13
CA VAL A 46 1.33 0.38 4.12
C VAL A 46 0.91 0.94 2.78
N ILE A 47 1.84 1.56 2.06
CA ILE A 47 1.68 1.88 0.64
C ILE A 47 2.65 1.01 -0.13
N LYS A 48 2.16 0.34 -1.18
CA LYS A 48 2.93 -0.56 -2.03
C LYS A 48 2.83 -0.07 -3.48
N TRP A 49 3.92 -0.15 -4.23
CA TRP A 49 3.93 0.13 -5.67
C TRP A 49 5.06 -0.63 -6.38
N ILE A 50 4.97 -0.67 -7.70
CA ILE A 50 5.97 -1.28 -8.56
C ILE A 50 6.52 -0.17 -9.46
N ASP A 51 7.84 -0.13 -9.61
CA ASP A 51 8.45 0.61 -10.70
C ASP A 51 8.59 -0.30 -11.91
N GLU A 52 7.79 -0.05 -12.93
CA GLU A 52 7.76 -0.85 -14.16
C GLU A 52 9.09 -0.84 -14.91
N THR A 53 9.86 0.25 -14.82
CA THR A 53 11.12 0.38 -15.57
C THR A 53 12.17 -0.59 -15.04
N SER A 54 12.24 -0.72 -13.71
CA SER A 54 13.19 -1.61 -13.03
C SER A 54 12.60 -2.97 -12.65
N GLY A 55 11.27 -3.12 -12.73
CA GLY A 55 10.53 -4.24 -12.15
C GLY A 55 10.62 -4.28 -10.62
N ALA A 56 11.13 -3.22 -9.98
CA ALA A 56 11.38 -3.21 -8.55
C ALA A 56 10.09 -2.99 -7.76
N TYR A 57 9.94 -3.75 -6.68
CA TYR A 57 8.83 -3.64 -5.75
C TYR A 57 9.21 -2.75 -4.57
N TYR A 58 8.40 -1.73 -4.32
CA TYR A 58 8.59 -0.80 -3.23
C TYR A 58 7.42 -0.81 -2.26
N HIS A 59 7.71 -0.56 -1.00
CA HIS A 59 6.69 -0.26 -0.01
C HIS A 59 7.19 0.71 1.04
N ILE A 60 6.28 1.53 1.56
CA ILE A 60 6.49 2.34 2.76
C ILE A 60 5.59 1.76 3.84
N HIS A 61 6.15 1.52 5.01
CA HIS A 61 5.45 1.00 6.17
C HIS A 61 5.42 2.04 7.28
N ASP A 62 4.21 2.38 7.72
CA ASP A 62 3.97 3.26 8.85
C ASP A 62 3.48 2.46 10.06
N THR A 63 4.20 2.56 11.17
CA THR A 63 4.05 1.64 12.31
C THR A 63 3.09 2.16 13.38
N LYS A 64 2.72 1.27 14.30
CA LYS A 64 1.73 1.37 15.40
C LYS A 64 1.62 2.68 16.20
N LYS A 65 2.64 3.53 16.21
CA LYS A 65 2.65 4.79 16.98
C LYS A 65 2.36 6.03 16.13
N SER A 66 2.23 5.86 14.83
CA SER A 66 2.00 6.96 13.94
C SER A 66 0.58 7.48 14.02
N LYS A 67 0.48 8.80 13.96
CA LYS A 67 -0.79 9.54 13.88
C LYS A 67 -1.02 10.08 12.48
N LEU A 68 -0.26 9.60 11.49
CA LEU A 68 -0.39 10.05 10.11
C LEU A 68 -1.78 9.66 9.61
N SER A 69 -2.50 10.66 9.10
CA SER A 69 -3.69 10.39 8.32
C SER A 69 -3.31 9.69 7.03
N LYS A 70 -4.27 8.98 6.41
CA LYS A 70 -4.09 8.44 5.05
C LYS A 70 -3.57 9.49 4.08
N GLN A 71 -4.08 10.72 4.16
CA GLN A 71 -3.70 11.80 3.25
C GLN A 71 -2.25 12.25 3.48
N ASP A 72 -1.79 12.33 4.73
CA ASP A 72 -0.39 12.63 5.02
C ASP A 72 0.54 11.52 4.56
N PHE A 73 0.10 10.27 4.71
CA PHE A 73 0.87 9.11 4.27
C PHE A 73 0.99 9.03 2.74
N LEU A 74 -0.08 9.36 2.01
CA LEU A 74 -0.06 9.50 0.56
C LEU A 74 0.87 10.63 0.09
N LYS A 75 0.86 11.79 0.77
CA LYS A 75 1.80 12.89 0.49
C LYS A 75 3.26 12.50 0.68
N ILE A 76 3.55 11.61 1.63
CA ILE A 76 4.90 11.06 1.81
C ILE A 76 5.23 10.17 0.61
N ALA A 77 4.33 9.25 0.23
CA ALA A 77 4.54 8.37 -0.92
C ALA A 77 4.75 9.16 -2.23
N GLU A 78 4.04 10.27 -2.45
CA GLU A 78 4.23 11.19 -3.57
C GLU A 78 5.67 11.69 -3.73
N LYS A 79 6.49 11.70 -2.67
CA LYS A 79 7.90 12.10 -2.73
C LYS A 79 8.84 11.01 -3.21
N PHE A 80 8.38 9.76 -3.25
CA PHE A 80 9.19 8.59 -3.62
C PHE A 80 8.71 7.91 -4.89
N VAL A 81 7.42 8.05 -5.20
CA VAL A 81 6.82 7.51 -6.43
C VAL A 81 7.11 8.49 -7.57
N HIS A 82 8.02 8.11 -8.47
CA HIS A 82 8.38 8.85 -9.68
C HIS A 82 8.21 7.97 -10.91
#